data_AF-A0A1H3QPX8-F1
#
_entry.id   AF-A0A1H3QPX8-F1
#
_cell.length_a   1.000
_cell.length_b   1.000
_cell.length_c   1.000
_cell.angle_alpha   90.00
_cell.angle_beta   90.00
_cell.angle_gamma   90.00
#
_symmetry.space_group_name_H-M   'P 1'
#
loop_
_entity.id
_entity.type
_entity.pdbx_description
1 polymer ?
#
loop_
_entity_poly.entity_id
_entity_poly.type
_entity_poly.pdbx_seq_one_letter_code
_entity_poly.pdbx_strand_id
1 'polypeptide(L)' 'MASCLALIAPLQYYAMPKLGYTRCNILEGHPTIYFTDWVKNPEWCVRGKTREWVKEQARLSGNLENP' A
#
# COMPACT_ATOMS: atom_id res chain seq x y z
N MET A 1 1.56 9.31 -24.69
CA MET A 1 1.46 9.36 -23.22
C MET A 1 1.56 7.95 -22.62
N ALA A 2 2.62 7.18 -22.90
CA ALA A 2 2.79 5.81 -22.38
C ALA A 2 4.12 5.63 -21.61
N SER A 3 5.10 6.48 -21.85
CA SER A 3 6.45 6.33 -21.30
C SER A 3 6.61 6.77 -19.83
N CYS A 4 5.68 7.55 -19.27
CA CYS A 4 5.78 7.98 -17.88
C CYS A 4 5.41 6.87 -16.87
N LEU A 5 4.57 5.89 -17.23
CA LEU A 5 4.13 4.84 -16.31
C LEU A 5 5.20 3.76 -16.06
N ALA A 6 6.08 3.52 -17.03
CA ALA A 6 7.08 2.45 -16.97
C ALA A 6 8.19 2.71 -15.93
N LEU A 7 8.50 3.98 -15.62
CA LEU A 7 9.54 4.35 -14.65
C LEU A 7 9.01 4.48 -13.22
N ILE A 8 7.70 4.60 -13.03
CA ILE A 8 7.11 4.82 -11.70
C ILE A 8 7.18 3.54 -10.87
N ALA A 9 6.91 2.38 -11.47
CA ALA A 9 6.97 1.09 -10.77
C ALA A 9 8.35 0.76 -10.15
N PRO A 10 9.48 0.83 -10.89
CA PRO A 10 10.79 0.58 -10.30
C PRO A 10 11.17 1.64 -9.24
N LEU A 11 10.78 2.91 -9.43
CA LEU A 11 10.99 3.96 -8.44
C LEU A 11 10.22 3.69 -7.14
N GLN A 12 8.96 3.26 -7.23
CA GLN A 12 8.16 2.87 -6.07
C GLN A 12 8.80 1.68 -5.34
N TYR A 13 9.30 0.69 -6.08
CA TYR A 13 9.95 -0.48 -5.49
C TYR A 13 11.21 -0.12 -4.68
N TYR A 14 11.92 0.93 -5.07
CA TYR A 14 13.10 1.41 -4.38
C TYR A 14 12.77 2.38 -3.22
N ALA A 15 11.82 3.28 -3.43
CA ALA A 15 11.51 4.35 -2.47
C ALA A 15 10.59 3.89 -1.34
N MET A 16 9.57 3.08 -1.62
CA MET A 16 8.53 2.72 -0.64
C MET A 16 9.08 1.95 0.56
N PRO A 17 9.97 0.94 0.39
CA PRO A 17 10.59 0.26 1.54
C PRO A 17 11.40 1.21 2.43
N LYS A 18 12.09 2.19 1.83
CA LYS A 18 12.87 3.20 2.57
C LYS A 18 12.00 4.16 3.37
N LEU A 19 10.75 4.35 2.95
CA LEU A 19 9.75 5.13 3.68
C LEU A 19 9.02 4.31 4.76
N GLY A 20 9.41 3.06 4.98
CA GLY A 20 8.76 2.17 5.96
C GLY A 20 7.46 1.56 5.45
N TYR A 21 7.23 1.57 4.14
CA TYR A 21 6.08 0.87 3.55
C TYR A 21 6.48 -0.53 3.08
N THR A 22 5.59 -1.48 3.31
CA THR A 22 5.72 -2.86 2.90
C THR A 22 4.81 -3.17 1.73
N ARG A 23 5.25 -4.06 0.85
CA ARG A 23 4.49 -4.44 -0.34
C ARG A 23 3.31 -5.33 0.05
N CYS A 24 2.12 -5.03 -0.45
CA CYS A 24 0.91 -5.81 -0.26
C CYS A 24 0.15 -5.97 -1.57
N ASN A 25 -0.06 -7.19 -2.04
CA ASN A 25 -0.74 -7.50 -3.31
C ASN A 25 -1.95 -8.44 -3.13
N ILE A 26 -2.41 -8.63 -1.89
CA ILE A 26 -3.50 -9.53 -1.52
C ILE A 26 -4.77 -8.79 -1.08
N LEU A 27 -4.76 -7.46 -1.10
CA LEU A 27 -5.94 -6.65 -0.83
C LEU A 27 -6.93 -6.79 -1.99
N GLU A 28 -8.21 -6.64 -1.70
CA GLU A 28 -9.27 -6.61 -2.71
C GLU A 28 -9.46 -5.21 -3.29
N GLY A 29 -10.04 -5.15 -4.50
CA GLY A 29 -10.33 -3.90 -5.19
C GLY A 29 -9.30 -3.50 -6.24
N HIS A 30 -8.33 -4.36 -6.57
CA HIS A 30 -7.41 -4.11 -7.67
C HIS A 30 -8.04 -4.49 -9.01
N PRO A 31 -8.04 -3.57 -10.00
CA PRO A 31 -8.57 -3.89 -11.33
C PRO A 31 -7.69 -4.88 -12.09
N THR A 32 -6.40 -5.00 -11.72
CA THR A 32 -5.45 -5.92 -12.35
C THR A 32 -4.42 -6.45 -11.34
N ILE A 33 -3.89 -7.65 -11.59
CA ILE A 33 -2.83 -8.30 -10.79
C ILE A 33 -1.49 -7.52 -10.79
N TYR A 34 -1.37 -6.50 -11.63
CA TYR A 34 -0.17 -5.66 -11.74
C TYR A 34 -0.18 -4.46 -10.78
N PHE A 35 -1.31 -4.19 -10.11
CA PHE A 35 -1.34 -3.21 -9.04
C PHE A 35 -0.54 -3.73 -7.85
N THR A 36 0.39 -2.91 -7.39
CA THR A 36 1.15 -3.16 -6.17
C THR A 36 0.73 -2.15 -5.13
N ASP A 37 0.04 -2.60 -4.09
CA ASP A 37 -0.25 -1.77 -2.94
C ASP A 37 0.90 -1.78 -1.95
N TRP A 38 0.97 -0.70 -1.20
CA TRP A 38 2.00 -0.45 -0.22
C TRP A 38 1.32 -0.06 1.08
N VAL A 39 1.62 -0.77 2.16
CA VAL A 39 1.01 -0.57 3.48
C VAL A 39 2.10 -0.23 4.50
N LYS A 40 1.83 0.75 5.35
CA LYS A 40 2.80 1.22 6.35
C LYS A 40 3.06 0.17 7.44
N ASN A 41 2.02 -0.57 7.86
CA ASN A 41 2.15 -1.72 8.74
C ASN A 41 1.89 -3.01 7.93
N PRO A 42 2.85 -3.97 7.91
CA PRO A 42 2.65 -5.25 7.23
C PRO A 42 1.46 -6.06 7.76
N GLU A 43 1.05 -5.87 9.02
CA GLU A 43 -0.12 -6.54 9.60
C GLU A 43 -1.45 -6.09 8.96
N TRP A 44 -1.47 -4.95 8.28
CA TRP A 44 -2.64 -4.49 7.53
C TRP A 44 -2.75 -5.15 6.15
N CYS A 45 -1.76 -5.95 5.75
CA CYS A 45 -1.84 -6.74 4.54
C CYS A 45 -2.65 -8.02 4.79
N VAL A 46 -3.97 -7.89 4.80
CA VAL A 46 -4.90 -9.02 5.09
C VAL A 46 -5.69 -9.38 3.85
N ARG A 47 -5.73 -10.68 3.53
CA ARG A 47 -6.52 -11.21 2.40
C ARG A 47 -8.01 -10.96 2.62
N GLY A 48 -8.71 -10.52 1.59
CA GLY A 48 -10.16 -10.23 1.68
C GLY A 48 -10.48 -8.88 2.35
N LYS A 49 -9.48 -8.02 2.53
CA LYS A 49 -9.66 -6.63 2.97
C LYS A 49 -9.37 -5.68 1.82
N THR A 50 -10.10 -4.57 1.77
CA THR A 50 -9.91 -3.55 0.73
C THR A 50 -8.94 -2.46 1.19
N ARG A 51 -8.52 -1.60 0.25
CA ARG A 51 -7.69 -0.43 0.56
C ARG A 51 -8.36 0.51 1.58
N GLU A 52 -9.67 0.63 1.57
CA GLU A 52 -10.44 1.47 2.50
C GLU A 52 -10.31 0.95 3.93
N TRP A 53 -10.36 -0.38 4.12
CA TRP A 53 -10.11 -0.99 5.42
C TRP A 53 -8.71 -0.66 5.94
N VAL A 54 -7.69 -0.72 5.07
CA VAL A 54 -6.31 -0.36 5.45
C VAL A 54 -6.19 1.12 5.84
N LYS A 55 -6.87 2.02 5.10
CA LYS A 55 -6.91 3.45 5.45
C LYS A 55 -7.54 3.68 6.81
N GLU A 56 -8.60 2.93 7.14
CA GLU A 56 -9.23 3.00 8.46
C GLU A 56 -8.28 2.49 9.56
N GLN A 57 -7.55 1.39 9.33
CA GLN A 57 -6.51 0.94 10.27
C GLN A 57 -5.42 1.99 10.48
N ALA A 58 -4.98 2.66 9.41
CA ALA A 58 -4.01 3.74 9.51
C ALA A 58 -4.55 4.93 10.33
N ARG A 59 -5.82 5.27 10.16
CA ARG A 59 -6.50 6.32 10.93
C ARG A 59 -6.61 5.95 12.42
N LEU A 60 -6.96 4.70 12.72
CA LEU A 60 -7.06 4.20 14.10
C LEU A 60 -5.69 4.13 14.78
N SER A 61 -4.67 3.63 14.08
CA SER A 61 -3.29 3.58 14.57
C SER A 61 -2.74 4.99 14.81
N GLY A 62 -2.98 5.95 13.91
CA GLY A 62 -2.52 7.32 14.07
C GLY A 62 -3.22 8.09 15.19
N ASN A 63 -4.47 7.72 15.54
CA ASN A 63 -5.13 8.24 16.75
C ASN A 63 -4.56 7.59 18.02
N LEU A 64 -4.13 6.33 17.96
CA LEU A 64 -3.49 5.66 19.10
C LEU A 64 -2.09 6.20 19.40
N GLU A 65 -1.38 6.69 18.38
CA GLU A 65 -0.05 7.33 18.51
C GLU A 65 -0.12 8.76 19.09
N ASN A 66 -1.31 9.35 19.26
CA ASN A 66 -1.50 10.69 19.82
C ASN A 66 -2.54 10.66 20.96
N PRO A 67 -2.13 10.31 22.20
CA PRO A 67 -3.01 10.27 23.37
C PRO A 67 -3.46 11.65 23.86
#